data_AF-A0AAC9LH68-F1
#
_entry.id   AF-A0AAC9LH68-F1
#
_cell.length_a   1.000
_cell.length_b   1.000
_cell.length_c   1.000
_cell.angle_alpha   90.00
_cell.angle_beta   90.00
_cell.angle_gamma   90.00
#
_symmetry.space_group_name_H-M   'P 1'
#
loop_
_entity.id
_entity.type
_entity.pdbx_description
1 polymer ?
#
loop_
_entity_poly.entity_id
_entity_poly.type
_entity_poly.pdbx_seq_one_letter_code
_entity_poly.pdbx_strand_id
1 'polypeptide(L)'
;MTGPMLIEQDTLPEAGIILDRHLALVDDGPPEDGAALTALCGVRLTVGPPPAEVLPGVPAAYTADCPFCQDVLTATLLDTQAEDLDRTPADSSAAGESHRSAGTAPPLMAVRLSPGEPVHLCRLPLAGPTLTASCGAALPRTMVEIVDPGDGVPCTCCLLTSSGSDALLECHRAEDREFDAAPARPSLLVPGRLCDD
;
A
#
# COMPACT_ATOMS: atom_id res chain seq x y z
N MET A 1 6.56 -38.23 -9.49
CA MET A 1 5.52 -37.21 -9.23
C MET A 1 6.24 -36.01 -8.68
N THR A 2 6.31 -34.95 -9.46
CA THR A 2 6.76 -33.64 -8.97
C THR A 2 5.71 -33.17 -7.97
N GLY A 3 6.11 -32.75 -6.77
CA GLY A 3 5.16 -32.21 -5.80
C GLY A 3 4.66 -30.82 -6.19
N PRO A 4 3.69 -30.28 -5.45
CA PRO A 4 3.22 -28.92 -5.66
C PRO A 4 4.38 -27.93 -5.51
N MET A 5 4.39 -26.91 -6.37
CA MET A 5 5.38 -25.85 -6.35
C MET A 5 4.74 -24.47 -6.37
N LEU A 6 5.36 -23.55 -5.67
CA LEU A 6 5.01 -22.13 -5.70
C LEU A 6 5.84 -21.46 -6.79
N ILE A 7 5.19 -20.69 -7.66
CA ILE A 7 5.84 -19.91 -8.69
C ILE A 7 5.59 -18.41 -8.45
N GLU A 8 6.53 -17.59 -8.91
CA GLU A 8 6.44 -16.13 -8.92
C GLU A 8 6.22 -15.64 -10.36
N GLN A 9 5.26 -14.74 -10.56
CA GLN A 9 5.02 -14.12 -11.86
C GLN A 9 4.83 -12.61 -11.68
N ASP A 10 5.66 -11.84 -12.37
CA ASP A 10 5.56 -10.39 -12.41
C ASP A 10 4.54 -9.97 -13.48
N THR A 11 3.61 -9.10 -13.11
CA THR A 11 2.57 -8.55 -14.00
C THR A 11 2.53 -7.03 -13.94
N LEU A 12 1.96 -6.43 -14.99
CA LEU A 12 1.68 -4.99 -14.97
C LEU A 12 0.67 -4.68 -13.85
N PRO A 13 0.91 -3.62 -13.07
CA PRO A 13 -0.05 -3.21 -12.05
C PRO A 13 -1.30 -2.63 -12.70
N GLU A 14 -2.43 -2.64 -11.98
CA GLU A 14 -3.64 -1.93 -12.41
C GLU A 14 -3.39 -0.42 -12.50
N ALA A 15 -2.54 0.11 -11.62
CA ALA A 15 -2.05 1.48 -11.64
C ALA A 15 -0.64 1.58 -11.03
N GLY A 16 0.22 2.42 -11.63
CA GLY A 16 1.56 2.71 -11.11
C GLY A 16 2.68 2.32 -12.07
N ILE A 17 3.92 2.31 -11.56
CA ILE A 17 5.15 2.03 -12.31
C ILE A 17 5.97 0.86 -11.74
N ILE A 18 5.41 0.15 -10.76
CA ILE A 18 6.04 -0.98 -10.07
C ILE A 18 5.27 -2.23 -10.47
N LEU A 19 5.95 -3.25 -10.97
CA LEU A 19 5.32 -4.53 -11.30
C LEU A 19 4.80 -5.20 -10.04
N ASP A 20 3.64 -5.83 -10.14
CA ASP A 20 3.10 -6.67 -9.07
C ASP A 20 3.60 -8.11 -9.26
N ARG A 21 4.26 -8.67 -8.24
CA ARG A 21 4.68 -10.06 -8.20
C ARG A 21 3.62 -10.90 -7.53
N HIS A 22 2.97 -11.74 -8.31
CA HIS A 22 1.96 -12.68 -7.83
C HIS A 22 2.55 -14.06 -7.61
N LEU A 23 2.02 -14.77 -6.61
CA LEU A 23 2.36 -16.16 -6.31
C LEU A 23 1.25 -17.07 -6.83
N ALA A 24 1.60 -18.18 -7.46
CA ALA A 24 0.64 -19.22 -7.85
C ALA A 24 1.14 -20.61 -7.45
N LEU A 25 0.23 -21.50 -7.07
CA LEU A 25 0.54 -22.90 -6.75
C LEU A 25 0.27 -23.76 -7.98
N VAL A 26 1.22 -24.62 -8.34
CA VAL A 26 1.13 -25.56 -9.47
C VAL A 26 1.38 -26.97 -8.97
N ASP A 27 0.44 -27.87 -9.21
CA ASP A 27 0.51 -29.25 -8.70
C ASP A 27 1.49 -30.13 -9.48
N ASP A 28 1.64 -29.89 -10.79
CA ASP A 28 2.30 -30.79 -11.72
C ASP A 28 3.58 -30.20 -12.35
N GLY A 29 4.52 -29.77 -11.52
CA GLY A 29 5.81 -29.28 -11.99
C GLY A 29 5.75 -27.87 -12.62
N PRO A 30 6.83 -27.43 -13.31
CA PRO A 30 6.90 -26.08 -13.84
C PRO A 30 5.90 -25.91 -14.99
N PRO A 31 5.08 -24.84 -14.98
CA PRO A 31 4.14 -24.57 -16.06
C PRO A 31 4.87 -24.19 -17.35
N GLU A 32 4.23 -24.43 -18.49
CA GLU A 32 4.73 -23.98 -19.79
C GLU A 32 4.57 -22.46 -19.96
N ASP A 33 5.46 -21.84 -20.75
CA ASP A 33 5.30 -20.44 -21.15
C ASP A 33 3.96 -20.23 -21.86
N GLY A 34 3.24 -19.17 -21.46
CA GLY A 34 1.90 -18.85 -21.93
C GLY A 34 0.79 -19.58 -21.15
N ALA A 35 1.10 -20.47 -20.21
CA ALA A 35 0.10 -21.12 -19.39
C ALA A 35 -0.70 -20.08 -18.58
N ALA A 36 -2.03 -20.27 -18.52
CA ALA A 36 -2.90 -19.44 -17.70
C ALA A 36 -3.01 -20.05 -16.30
N LEU A 37 -2.72 -19.25 -15.27
CA LEU A 37 -2.79 -19.66 -13.88
C LEU A 37 -3.65 -18.70 -13.05
N THR A 38 -4.01 -19.13 -11.86
CA THR A 38 -4.67 -18.28 -10.87
C THR A 38 -3.71 -18.05 -9.72
N ALA A 39 -3.39 -16.79 -9.44
CA ALA A 39 -2.61 -16.40 -8.28
C ALA A 39 -3.33 -16.78 -6.97
N LEU A 40 -2.58 -16.85 -5.87
CA LEU A 40 -3.13 -17.02 -4.51
C LEU A 40 -4.18 -15.95 -4.17
N CYS A 41 -4.00 -14.73 -4.68
CA CYS A 41 -4.95 -13.64 -4.51
C CYS A 41 -6.17 -13.70 -5.45
N GLY A 42 -6.27 -14.69 -6.34
CA GLY A 42 -7.37 -14.88 -7.29
C GLY A 42 -7.19 -14.20 -8.65
N VAL A 43 -6.13 -13.40 -8.85
CA VAL A 43 -5.81 -12.75 -10.14
C VAL A 43 -5.42 -13.81 -11.18
N ARG A 44 -5.89 -13.65 -12.43
CA ARG A 44 -5.46 -14.49 -13.55
C ARG A 44 -4.09 -14.03 -14.06
N LEU A 45 -3.18 -14.98 -14.18
CA LEU A 45 -1.81 -14.77 -14.64
C LEU A 45 -1.59 -15.48 -15.97
N THR A 46 -0.65 -14.98 -16.76
CA THR A 46 -0.07 -15.71 -17.89
C THR A 46 1.40 -15.91 -17.58
N VAL A 47 1.85 -17.17 -17.57
CA VAL A 47 3.24 -17.53 -17.33
C VAL A 47 4.09 -17.02 -18.47
N GLY A 48 5.22 -16.40 -18.15
CA GLY A 48 6.16 -15.93 -19.17
C GLY A 48 7.17 -14.93 -18.62
N PRO A 49 8.00 -14.35 -19.49
CA PRO A 49 8.97 -13.36 -19.08
C PRO A 49 8.26 -12.13 -18.48
N PRO A 50 8.90 -11.45 -17.51
CA PRO A 50 8.36 -10.22 -16.95
C PRO A 50 8.22 -9.14 -18.03
N PRO A 51 7.21 -8.24 -17.93
CA PRO A 51 7.09 -7.09 -18.82
C PRO A 51 8.38 -6.24 -18.82
N ALA A 52 8.85 -5.85 -20.00
CA ALA A 52 10.04 -5.00 -20.12
C ALA A 52 9.75 -3.51 -19.82
N GLU A 53 8.51 -3.08 -20.07
CA GLU A 53 8.04 -1.70 -19.90
C GLU A 53 6.70 -1.70 -19.16
N VAL A 54 6.52 -0.74 -18.24
CA VAL A 54 5.24 -0.54 -17.53
C VAL A 54 4.30 0.40 -18.29
N LEU A 55 4.88 1.33 -19.05
CA LEU A 55 4.23 2.25 -19.97
C LEU A 55 5.14 2.42 -21.18
N PRO A 56 4.64 2.84 -22.35
CA PRO A 56 5.48 3.05 -23.53
C PRO A 56 6.70 3.93 -23.24
N GLY A 57 7.90 3.36 -23.36
CA GLY A 57 9.18 4.04 -23.10
C GLY A 57 9.56 4.19 -21.61
N VAL A 58 8.78 3.62 -20.69
CA VAL A 58 9.08 3.60 -19.25
C VAL A 58 9.50 2.17 -18.87
N PRO A 59 10.79 1.94 -18.54
CA PRO A 59 11.27 0.61 -18.23
C PRO A 59 10.65 0.09 -16.92
N ALA A 60 10.30 -1.20 -16.91
CA ALA A 60 9.81 -1.90 -15.73
C ALA A 60 11.00 -2.27 -14.81
N ALA A 61 11.55 -1.26 -14.14
CA ALA A 61 12.79 -1.42 -13.35
C ALA A 61 12.55 -1.92 -11.91
N TYR A 62 11.29 -1.95 -11.46
CA TYR A 62 10.93 -2.25 -10.08
C TYR A 62 9.78 -3.25 -10.02
N THR A 63 9.84 -4.12 -9.03
CA THR A 63 8.81 -5.12 -8.71
C THR A 63 8.53 -5.06 -7.20
N ALA A 64 7.28 -5.25 -6.82
CA ALA A 64 6.85 -5.42 -5.43
C ALA A 64 5.99 -6.69 -5.30
N ASP A 65 6.04 -7.33 -4.13
CA ASP A 65 5.22 -8.50 -3.85
C ASP A 65 3.74 -8.10 -3.72
N CYS A 66 2.85 -8.86 -4.37
CA CYS A 66 1.42 -8.65 -4.22
C CYS A 66 1.02 -8.89 -2.76
N PRO A 67 0.52 -7.87 -2.02
CA PRO A 67 0.26 -7.99 -0.59
C PRO A 67 -0.77 -9.09 -0.29
N PHE A 68 -1.75 -9.28 -1.18
CA PHE A 68 -2.76 -10.33 -1.03
C PHE A 68 -2.18 -11.74 -1.20
N CYS A 69 -1.19 -11.92 -2.07
CA CYS A 69 -0.50 -13.22 -2.17
C CYS A 69 0.31 -13.50 -0.90
N GLN A 70 0.96 -12.47 -0.34
CA GLN A 70 1.72 -12.57 0.90
C GLN A 70 0.82 -12.86 2.11
N ASP A 71 -0.36 -12.26 2.18
CA ASP A 71 -1.35 -12.53 3.24
C ASP A 71 -1.78 -14.01 3.22
N VAL A 72 -2.12 -14.54 2.04
CA VAL A 72 -2.53 -15.96 1.87
C VAL A 72 -1.38 -16.91 2.18
N LEU A 73 -0.16 -16.61 1.70
CA LEU A 73 1.02 -17.41 1.99
C LEU A 73 1.31 -17.45 3.51
N THR A 74 1.28 -16.29 4.16
CA THR A 74 1.52 -16.16 5.60
C THR A 74 0.49 -16.95 6.41
N ALA A 75 -0.79 -16.85 6.05
CA ALA A 75 -1.85 -17.62 6.70
C ALA A 75 -1.61 -19.13 6.56
N THR A 76 -1.25 -19.60 5.37
CA THR A 76 -0.99 -21.03 5.09
C THR A 76 0.19 -21.56 5.92
N LEU A 77 1.25 -20.76 6.06
CA LEU A 77 2.42 -21.14 6.88
C LEU A 77 2.07 -21.20 8.37
N LEU A 78 1.26 -20.28 8.87
CA LEU A 78 0.81 -20.29 10.26
C LEU A 78 -0.09 -21.50 10.56
N ASP A 79 -0.99 -21.85 9.65
CA ASP A 79 -1.86 -23.03 9.81
C ASP A 79 -1.03 -24.31 9.88
N THR A 80 -0.02 -24.45 9.02
CA THR A 80 0.89 -25.61 9.02
C THR A 80 1.68 -25.72 10.35
N GLN A 81 2.11 -24.59 10.92
CA GLN A 81 2.83 -24.58 12.20
C GLN A 81 1.93 -24.94 13.38
N ALA A 82 0.65 -24.56 13.34
CA ALA A 82 -0.31 -24.91 14.39
C ALA A 82 -0.57 -26.42 14.44
N GLU A 83 -0.67 -27.09 13.29
CA GLU A 83 -0.88 -28.55 13.23
C GLU A 83 0.31 -29.35 13.78
N ASP A 84 1.54 -28.87 13.61
CA ASP A 84 2.73 -29.54 14.15
C ASP A 84 2.85 -29.38 15.68
N LEU A 85 2.33 -28.30 16.26
CA LEU A 85 2.31 -28.08 17.71
C LEU A 85 1.20 -28.87 18.42
N ASP A 86 0.13 -29.25 17.71
CA ASP A 86 -0.99 -30.03 18.27
C ASP A 86 -0.73 -31.56 18.26
N ARG A 87 0.41 -32.02 17.72
CA ARG A 87 0.88 -33.43 17.86
C ARG A 87 1.47 -33.73 19.23
N THR A 88 0.82 -33.26 20.29
CA THR A 88 0.95 -33.84 21.63
C THR A 88 0.01 -35.04 21.70
N PRO A 89 0.45 -36.25 22.10
CA PRO A 89 -0.41 -37.43 22.03
C PRO A 89 -1.56 -37.37 23.05
N ALA A 90 -2.78 -37.43 22.50
CA ALA A 90 -4.04 -37.90 23.08
C ALA A 90 -4.68 -37.08 24.22
N ASP A 91 -5.73 -36.34 23.83
CA ASP A 91 -7.10 -36.45 24.34
C ASP A 91 -7.72 -35.06 24.52
N SER A 92 -8.36 -34.54 23.47
CA SER A 92 -9.61 -33.75 23.59
C SER A 92 -10.15 -33.38 22.21
N SER A 93 -11.29 -33.95 21.89
CA SER A 93 -12.10 -33.59 20.73
C SER A 93 -12.65 -32.16 20.87
N ALA A 94 -12.33 -31.28 19.92
CA ALA A 94 -13.22 -30.22 19.47
C ALA A 94 -12.68 -29.66 18.15
N ALA A 95 -13.11 -30.25 17.04
CA ALA A 95 -12.94 -29.67 15.71
C ALA A 95 -13.70 -28.35 15.64
N GLY A 96 -12.98 -27.24 15.75
CA GLY A 96 -13.47 -25.92 15.39
C GLY A 96 -13.06 -25.63 13.95
N GLU A 97 -13.95 -25.86 12.99
CA GLU A 97 -13.81 -25.40 11.61
C GLU A 97 -13.64 -23.87 11.61
N SER A 98 -12.39 -23.39 11.48
CA SER A 98 -12.11 -21.97 11.25
C SER A 98 -12.35 -21.66 9.78
N HIS A 99 -13.62 -21.48 9.42
CA HIS A 99 -14.02 -20.83 8.19
C HIS A 99 -13.51 -19.37 8.21
N ARG A 100 -12.25 -19.14 7.82
CA ARG A 100 -11.79 -17.80 7.48
C ARG A 100 -12.14 -17.56 6.02
N SER A 101 -13.23 -16.82 5.84
CA SER A 101 -13.64 -16.26 4.55
C SER A 101 -12.42 -15.68 3.83
N ALA A 102 -12.28 -16.00 2.55
CA ALA A 102 -11.49 -15.21 1.60
C ALA A 102 -12.00 -13.76 1.68
N GLY A 103 -11.40 -12.99 2.59
CA GLY A 103 -11.83 -11.64 2.88
C GLY A 103 -11.39 -10.75 1.74
N THR A 104 -12.34 -10.30 0.93
CA THR A 104 -12.11 -9.19 0.01
C THR A 104 -11.46 -8.06 0.81
N ALA A 105 -10.27 -7.64 0.38
CA ALA A 105 -9.55 -6.55 1.00
C ALA A 105 -10.47 -5.34 1.22
N PRO A 106 -10.44 -4.70 2.39
CA PRO A 106 -11.24 -3.52 2.60
C PRO A 106 -10.88 -2.47 1.54
N PRO A 107 -11.87 -1.88 0.85
CA PRO A 107 -11.60 -0.94 -0.24
C PRO A 107 -10.78 0.26 0.27
N LEU A 108 -9.83 0.70 -0.55
CA LEU A 108 -9.04 1.90 -0.29
C LEU A 108 -9.73 3.12 -0.88
N MET A 109 -9.61 4.25 -0.20
CA MET A 109 -10.09 5.55 -0.64
C MET A 109 -8.91 6.52 -0.73
N ALA A 110 -8.76 7.19 -1.87
CA ALA A 110 -7.79 8.26 -2.08
C ALA A 110 -8.35 9.59 -1.56
N VAL A 111 -7.58 10.30 -0.73
CA VAL A 111 -7.96 11.59 -0.15
C VAL A 111 -6.81 12.59 -0.15
N ARG A 112 -7.09 13.89 -0.20
CA ARG A 112 -6.09 14.97 -0.01
C ARG A 112 -6.66 16.07 0.89
N LEU A 113 -5.82 16.86 1.54
CA LEU A 113 -6.31 17.98 2.36
C LEU A 113 -6.56 19.24 1.52
N SER A 114 -5.81 19.43 0.44
CA SER A 114 -5.93 20.59 -0.44
C SER A 114 -5.45 20.27 -1.85
N PRO A 115 -5.92 21.01 -2.88
CA PRO A 115 -5.40 20.88 -4.24
C PRO A 115 -3.89 21.12 -4.29
N GLY A 116 -3.16 20.20 -4.92
CA GLY A 116 -1.69 20.26 -5.02
C GLY A 116 -0.94 19.55 -3.89
N GLU A 117 -1.63 19.08 -2.85
CA GLU A 117 -1.04 18.22 -1.82
C GLU A 117 -1.00 16.74 -2.23
N PRO A 118 -0.08 15.95 -1.66
CA PRO A 118 -0.01 14.52 -1.90
C PRO A 118 -1.31 13.80 -1.49
N VAL A 119 -1.65 12.76 -2.24
CA VAL A 119 -2.83 11.94 -2.02
C VAL A 119 -2.54 10.84 -1.02
N HIS A 120 -3.34 10.74 0.02
CA HIS A 120 -3.25 9.70 1.03
C HIS A 120 -4.27 8.59 0.77
N LEU A 121 -3.87 7.34 1.02
CA LEU A 121 -4.75 6.18 0.90
C LEU A 121 -5.31 5.83 2.27
N CYS A 122 -6.63 5.73 2.41
CA CYS A 122 -7.32 5.40 3.66
C CYS A 122 -8.10 4.09 3.51
N ARG A 123 -8.08 3.23 4.54
CA ARG A 123 -8.88 1.99 4.57
C ARG A 123 -10.31 2.27 5.03
N LEU A 124 -11.29 1.63 4.39
CA LEU A 124 -12.70 1.66 4.78
C LEU A 124 -13.04 0.55 5.79
N PRO A 125 -14.07 0.71 6.66
CA PRO A 125 -14.97 1.86 6.77
C PRO A 125 -14.40 3.03 7.58
N LEU A 126 -14.76 4.26 7.20
CA LEU A 126 -14.34 5.48 7.89
C LEU A 126 -15.22 5.70 9.12
N ALA A 127 -14.77 5.24 10.29
CA ALA A 127 -15.39 5.53 11.57
C ALA A 127 -14.66 6.69 12.27
N GLY A 128 -15.42 7.65 12.79
CA GLY A 128 -14.89 8.76 13.60
C GLY A 128 -14.62 10.07 12.85
N PRO A 129 -14.14 11.10 13.57
CA PRO A 129 -13.91 12.45 13.05
C PRO A 129 -12.60 12.57 12.25
N THR A 130 -11.73 11.57 12.33
CA THR A 130 -10.39 11.56 11.75
C THR A 130 -10.22 10.31 10.92
N LEU A 131 -9.62 10.44 9.74
CA LEU A 131 -9.21 9.34 8.89
C LEU A 131 -7.75 9.02 9.17
N THR A 132 -7.42 7.74 9.29
CA THR A 132 -6.03 7.30 9.36
C THR A 132 -5.62 6.77 7.99
N ALA A 133 -4.69 7.49 7.35
CA ALA A 133 -4.07 7.04 6.12
C ALA A 133 -3.16 5.83 6.36
N SER A 134 -2.87 5.04 5.32
CA SER A 134 -1.94 3.92 5.36
C SER A 134 -0.54 4.32 5.83
N CYS A 135 -0.15 5.57 5.63
CA CYS A 135 1.10 6.14 6.12
C CYS A 135 1.06 6.60 7.59
N GLY A 136 0.00 6.28 8.33
CA GLY A 136 -0.21 6.70 9.71
C GLY A 136 -0.74 8.14 9.89
N ALA A 137 -0.87 8.92 8.80
CA ALA A 137 -1.32 10.30 8.91
C ALA A 137 -2.78 10.39 9.39
N ALA A 138 -3.01 11.22 10.41
CA ALA A 138 -4.32 11.54 10.95
C ALA A 138 -4.92 12.76 10.22
N LEU A 139 -5.92 12.53 9.38
CA LEU A 139 -6.54 13.55 8.53
C LEU A 139 -7.95 13.90 9.04
N PRO A 140 -8.22 15.16 9.44
CA PRO A 140 -9.56 15.55 9.85
C PRO A 140 -10.57 15.35 8.71
N ARG A 141 -11.66 14.62 8.97
CA ARG A 141 -12.64 14.26 7.93
C ARG A 141 -13.32 15.49 7.31
N THR A 142 -13.37 16.60 8.03
CA THR A 142 -13.94 17.87 7.56
C THR A 142 -13.03 18.64 6.62
N MET A 143 -11.76 18.24 6.49
CA MET A 143 -10.73 18.92 5.69
C MET A 143 -10.24 18.08 4.51
N VAL A 144 -10.73 16.86 4.34
CA VAL A 144 -10.31 15.97 3.26
C VAL A 144 -11.25 16.04 2.07
N GLU A 145 -10.67 16.13 0.89
CA GLU A 145 -11.31 15.94 -0.40
C GLU A 145 -11.08 14.49 -0.84
N ILE A 146 -12.14 13.79 -1.27
CA ILE A 146 -12.02 12.47 -1.90
C ILE A 146 -11.55 12.70 -3.34
N VAL A 147 -10.53 11.96 -3.75
CA VAL A 147 -9.88 12.12 -5.04
C VAL A 147 -10.22 10.92 -5.92
N ASP A 148 -10.53 11.18 -7.20
CA ASP A 148 -10.79 10.13 -8.17
C ASP A 148 -9.51 9.33 -8.47
N PRO A 149 -9.61 8.03 -8.83
CA PRO A 149 -8.46 7.25 -9.24
C PRO A 149 -7.71 7.92 -10.40
N GLY A 150 -6.39 8.09 -10.25
CA GLY A 150 -5.53 8.73 -11.25
C GLY A 150 -5.33 10.24 -11.04
N ASP A 151 -6.08 10.89 -10.15
CA ASP A 151 -5.86 12.29 -9.82
C ASP A 151 -4.87 12.47 -8.68
N GLY A 152 -3.84 13.28 -8.92
CA GLY A 152 -2.81 13.62 -7.94
C GLY A 152 -1.70 12.57 -7.82
N VAL A 153 -0.70 12.89 -6.98
CA VAL A 153 0.45 12.01 -6.73
C VAL A 153 0.30 11.42 -5.34
N PRO A 154 0.33 10.09 -5.16
CA PRO A 154 0.21 9.48 -3.85
C PRO A 154 1.37 9.88 -2.95
N CYS A 155 1.08 10.02 -1.66
CA CYS A 155 2.08 10.20 -0.64
C CYS A 155 3.07 9.02 -0.72
N THR A 156 4.38 9.30 -0.75
CA THR A 156 5.39 8.25 -0.96
C THR A 156 5.26 7.11 0.06
N CYS A 157 4.98 7.42 1.33
CA CYS A 157 4.72 6.40 2.34
C CYS A 157 3.49 5.54 1.98
N CYS A 158 2.39 6.17 1.56
CA CYS A 158 1.13 5.51 1.20
C CYS A 158 1.33 4.58 0.01
N LEU A 159 2.11 5.03 -0.98
CA LEU A 159 2.50 4.25 -2.14
C LEU A 159 3.30 3.01 -1.70
N LEU A 160 4.34 3.19 -0.87
CA LEU A 160 5.19 2.11 -0.39
C LEU A 160 4.44 1.10 0.50
N THR A 161 3.54 1.58 1.37
CA THR A 161 2.69 0.69 2.18
C THR A 161 1.66 -0.05 1.33
N SER A 162 1.13 0.57 0.27
CA SER A 162 0.20 -0.10 -0.65
C SER A 162 0.86 -1.25 -1.43
N SER A 163 2.17 -1.15 -1.68
CA SER A 163 2.98 -2.21 -2.30
C SER A 163 3.44 -3.30 -1.31
N GLY A 164 2.81 -3.42 -0.14
CA GLY A 164 3.13 -4.48 0.82
C GLY A 164 4.41 -4.25 1.63
N SER A 165 4.98 -3.05 1.60
CA SER A 165 6.13 -2.72 2.46
C SER A 165 5.62 -2.37 3.86
N ASP A 166 5.83 -3.28 4.82
CA ASP A 166 5.57 -3.08 6.26
C ASP A 166 6.58 -2.13 6.93
N ALA A 167 7.41 -1.43 6.15
CA ALA A 167 8.19 -0.32 6.66
C ALA A 167 7.20 0.74 7.19
N LEU A 168 7.08 0.84 8.52
CA LEU A 168 6.38 1.91 9.22
C LEU A 168 7.07 3.24 8.90
N LEU A 169 6.77 3.78 7.72
CA LEU A 169 7.19 5.10 7.30
C LEU A 169 6.19 6.07 7.89
N GLU A 170 6.56 6.66 9.03
CA GLU A 170 5.85 7.83 9.54
C GLU A 170 6.03 8.95 8.52
N CYS A 171 4.96 9.22 7.78
CA CYS A 171 4.90 10.44 6.99
C CYS A 171 4.74 11.60 7.97
N HIS A 172 5.86 12.14 8.43
CA HIS A 172 5.87 13.39 9.19
C HIS A 172 5.19 14.45 8.34
N ARG A 173 4.00 14.90 8.78
CA ARG A 173 3.43 16.16 8.31
C ARG A 173 4.54 17.21 8.44
N ALA A 174 4.69 18.06 7.45
CA ALA A 174 5.63 19.18 7.47
C ALA A 174 5.20 20.28 8.48
N GLU A 175 4.78 19.89 9.67
CA GLU A 175 4.55 20.71 10.85
C GLU A 175 5.77 20.44 11.74
N ASP A 176 6.93 21.02 11.42
CA ASP A 176 7.45 22.19 12.14
C ASP A 176 8.21 23.15 11.20
N ARG A 177 7.65 23.52 10.05
CA ARG A 177 8.01 24.83 9.47
C ARG A 177 7.18 25.91 10.15
N GLU A 178 7.54 26.16 11.39
CA GLU A 178 7.36 27.43 12.08
C GLU A 178 7.94 28.51 11.16
N PHE A 179 7.09 29.08 10.30
CA PHE A 179 7.40 30.22 9.45
C PHE A 179 7.36 31.48 10.33
N ASP A 180 8.15 31.47 11.41
CA ASP A 180 8.39 32.64 12.23
C ASP A 180 9.50 33.47 11.54
N ALA A 181 9.11 34.11 10.45
CA ALA A 181 9.86 35.19 9.84
C ALA A 181 8.90 36.06 9.04
N ALA A 182 8.02 36.76 9.75
CA ALA A 182 7.61 38.07 9.25
C ALA A 182 8.90 38.91 9.13
N PRO A 183 9.29 39.40 7.94
CA PRO A 183 10.36 40.38 7.88
C PRO A 183 9.88 41.60 8.66
N ALA A 184 10.57 41.92 9.74
CA ALA A 184 10.38 43.15 10.48
C ALA A 184 10.34 44.32 9.48
N ARG A 185 9.19 44.99 9.39
CA ARG A 185 9.07 46.26 8.69
C ARG A 185 10.12 47.21 9.28
N PRO A 186 11.07 47.76 8.52
CA PRO A 186 11.89 48.83 9.02
C PRO A 186 10.96 50.03 9.27
N SER A 187 10.73 50.33 10.54
CA SER A 187 10.19 51.61 10.99
C SER A 187 11.14 52.70 10.54
N LEU A 188 10.86 53.30 9.39
CA LEU A 188 11.42 54.59 9.01
C LEU A 188 10.86 55.63 9.98
N LEU A 189 11.53 55.77 11.11
CA LEU A 189 11.51 56.99 11.91
C LEU A 189 11.95 58.13 11.00
N VAL A 190 11.00 58.96 10.59
CA VAL A 190 11.27 60.28 10.00
C VAL A 190 11.46 61.23 11.18
N PRO A 191 12.68 61.71 11.49
CA PRO A 191 12.85 62.78 12.46
C PRO A 191 12.29 64.07 11.87
N GLY A 192 11.40 64.71 12.62
CA GLY A 192 10.78 65.97 12.28
C GLY A 192 11.81 67.08 12.08
N ARG A 193 11.60 67.89 11.05
CA ARG A 193 12.14 69.24 10.97
C ARG A 193 11.08 70.20 11.51
N LEU A 194 11.28 70.63 12.74
CA LEU A 194 10.75 71.87 13.28
C LEU A 194 11.79 72.96 13.00
N CYS A 195 11.49 73.90 12.12
CA CYS A 195 12.13 75.21 12.07
C CYS A 195 11.02 76.22 11.78
N ASP A 196 10.53 76.84 12.86
CA ASP A 196 9.98 78.20 12.87
C ASP A 196 11.13 79.19 12.58
N ASP A 197 11.00 80.02 11.54
CA ASP A 197 10.82 81.49 11.56
C ASP A 197 10.80 82.02 10.12
#